data_AF-A0A378BX11-F1
#
_entry.id   AF-A0A378BX11-F1
#
_cell.length_a   1.000
_cell.length_b   1.000
_cell.length_c   1.000
_cell.angle_alpha   90.00
_cell.angle_beta   90.00
_cell.angle_gamma   90.00
#
_symmetry.space_group_name_H-M   'P 1'
#
loop_
_entity.id
_entity.type
_entity.pdbx_description
1 polymer ?
#
loop_
_entity_poly.entity_id
_entity_poly.type
_entity_poly.pdbx_seq_one_letter_code
_entity_poly.pdbx_strand_id
1 'polypeptide(L)'
;MWDHFLSQHWAQLSPDLPLDEFVRYAERQIVPILPDSPPRFVNLNQYLWSERWLERYREMDFIQRVLNGMASRRPRLEALRDSWQDLDTHYDRLETQFWRFYPQMMRRAENKQL
;
A
#
# COMPACT_ATOMS: atom_id res chain seq x y z
N MET A 1 -2.75 2.88 5.09
CA MET A 1 -3.11 4.31 5.17
C MET A 1 -2.30 5.12 4.17
N TRP A 2 -0.96 5.18 4.27
CA TRP A 2 -0.14 5.88 3.26
C TRP A 2 -0.24 5.26 1.86
N ASP A 3 -0.42 3.94 1.76
CA ASP A 3 -0.63 3.27 0.47
C ASP A 3 -1.90 3.74 -0.26
N HIS A 4 -2.90 4.25 0.47
CA HIS A 4 -4.09 4.88 -0.12
C HIS A 4 -3.69 6.13 -0.90
N PHE A 5 -3.05 7.09 -0.23
CA PHE A 5 -2.59 8.33 -0.83
C PHE A 5 -1.56 8.08 -1.93
N LEU A 6 -0.69 7.10 -1.76
CA LEU A 6 0.25 6.69 -2.81
C LEU A 6 -0.48 6.20 -4.07
N SER A 7 -1.45 5.29 -3.92
CA SER A 7 -2.25 4.77 -5.03
C SER A 7 -3.12 5.85 -5.69
N GLN A 8 -3.72 6.71 -4.86
CA GLN A 8 -4.60 7.81 -5.27
C GLN A 8 -3.84 8.89 -6.04
N HIS A 9 -2.64 9.26 -5.58
CA HIS A 9 -1.83 10.32 -6.17
C HIS A 9 -0.70 9.81 -7.06
N TRP A 10 -0.72 8.53 -7.45
CA TRP A 10 0.39 7.91 -8.17
C TRP A 10 0.81 8.70 -9.40
N ALA A 11 -0.15 9.16 -10.21
CA ALA A 11 0.13 9.93 -11.43
C ALA A 11 0.88 11.25 -11.17
N GLN A 12 0.75 11.82 -9.97
CA GLN A 12 1.46 13.03 -9.57
C GLN A 12 2.87 12.70 -9.03
N LEU A 13 3.01 11.54 -8.39
CA LEU A 13 4.26 11.09 -7.77
C LEU A 13 5.22 10.44 -8.79
N SER A 14 4.67 9.71 -9.76
CA SER A 14 5.39 9.01 -10.81
C SER A 14 4.66 9.21 -12.14
N PRO A 15 4.79 10.39 -12.77
CA PRO A 15 4.10 10.72 -14.02
C PRO A 15 4.58 9.87 -15.21
N ASP A 16 5.84 9.42 -15.16
CA ASP A 16 6.49 8.69 -16.26
C ASP A 16 6.21 7.17 -16.23
N LEU A 17 5.66 6.65 -15.14
CA LEU A 17 5.41 5.21 -14.97
C LEU A 17 3.99 4.99 -14.42
N PRO A 18 3.04 4.52 -15.25
CA PRO A 18 1.70 4.16 -14.80
C PRO A 18 1.72 3.14 -13.65
N LEU A 19 0.76 3.25 -12.73
CA LEU A 19 0.73 2.41 -11.53
C LEU A 19 0.65 0.92 -11.87
N ASP A 20 -0.16 0.55 -12.86
CA ASP A 20 -0.33 -0.83 -13.28
C ASP A 20 0.95 -1.40 -13.93
N GLU A 21 1.71 -0.56 -14.64
CA GLU A 21 3.02 -0.94 -15.16
C GLU A 21 4.04 -1.13 -14.05
N PHE A 22 4.06 -0.24 -13.05
CA PHE A 22 4.89 -0.39 -11.87
C PHE A 22 4.57 -1.69 -11.11
N VAL A 23 3.28 -2.01 -10.92
CA VAL A 23 2.84 -3.24 -10.24
C VAL A 23 3.32 -4.46 -11.00
N ARG A 24 3.13 -4.52 -12.32
CA ARG A 24 3.64 -5.61 -13.18
C ARG A 24 5.17 -5.70 -13.16
N TYR A 25 5.85 -4.57 -13.06
CA TYR A 25 7.31 -4.55 -12.92
C TYR A 25 7.73 -5.15 -11.58
N ALA A 26 7.16 -4.68 -10.46
CA ALA A 26 7.47 -5.16 -9.11
C ALA A 26 7.18 -6.65 -8.95
N GLU A 27 6.03 -7.12 -9.45
CA GLU A 27 5.67 -8.54 -9.46
C GLU A 27 6.74 -9.38 -10.16
N ARG A 28 7.20 -8.96 -11.34
CA ARG A 28 8.27 -9.66 -12.09
C ARG A 28 9.60 -9.72 -11.35
N GLN A 29 9.89 -8.77 -10.46
CA GLN A 29 11.09 -8.79 -9.62
C GLN A 29 10.93 -9.70 -8.40
N ILE A 30 9.72 -9.76 -7.81
CA ILE A 30 9.48 -10.45 -6.55
C ILE A 30 9.12 -11.93 -6.77
N VAL A 31 8.32 -12.26 -7.79
CA VAL A 31 7.87 -13.64 -8.06
C VAL A 31 9.03 -14.65 -8.11
N PRO A 32 10.19 -14.37 -8.75
CA PRO A 32 11.31 -15.30 -8.80
C PRO A 32 11.88 -15.69 -7.43
N ILE A 33 11.81 -14.80 -6.43
CA ILE A 33 12.35 -15.04 -5.08
C ILE A 33 11.30 -15.57 -4.10
N LEU A 34 10.02 -15.62 -4.49
CA LEU A 34 8.94 -16.10 -3.62
C LEU A 34 9.12 -17.56 -3.16
N PRO A 35 9.55 -18.52 -3.99
CA PRO A 35 9.71 -19.91 -3.56
C PRO A 35 10.65 -20.07 -2.35
N ASP A 36 11.68 -19.22 -2.26
CA ASP A 36 12.69 -19.24 -1.20
C ASP A 36 12.38 -18.28 -0.03
N SER A 37 11.26 -17.56 -0.11
CA SER A 37 10.85 -16.57 0.88
C SER A 37 10.07 -17.20 2.05
N PRO A 38 10.02 -16.55 3.24
CA PRO A 38 9.24 -17.05 4.37
C PRO A 38 7.77 -17.31 4.00
N PRO A 39 7.13 -18.39 4.47
CA PRO A 39 5.75 -18.76 4.07
C PRO A 39 4.72 -17.65 4.26
N ARG A 40 4.89 -16.81 5.28
CA ARG A 40 4.02 -15.65 5.52
C ARG A 40 4.11 -14.61 4.40
N PHE A 41 5.31 -14.39 3.86
CA PHE A 41 5.53 -13.47 2.76
C PHE A 41 4.95 -14.02 1.45
N VAL A 42 5.12 -15.32 1.18
CA VAL A 42 4.53 -16.00 0.03
C VAL A 42 3.01 -15.89 0.05
N ASN A 43 2.39 -16.24 1.19
CA ASN A 43 0.94 -16.16 1.35
C ASN A 43 0.42 -14.74 1.18
N LEU A 44 1.11 -13.72 1.69
CA LEU A 44 0.70 -12.33 1.50
C LEU A 44 0.76 -11.92 0.02
N ASN A 45 1.86 -12.26 -0.66
CA ASN A 45 2.07 -11.89 -2.07
C ASN A 45 1.04 -12.53 -3.00
N GLN A 46 0.57 -13.74 -2.71
CA GLN A 46 -0.51 -14.36 -3.49
C GLN A 46 -1.76 -13.47 -3.58
N TYR A 47 -2.17 -12.83 -2.47
CA TYR A 47 -3.32 -11.91 -2.49
C TYR A 47 -2.95 -10.56 -3.10
N LEU A 48 -1.77 -10.04 -2.75
CA LEU A 48 -1.30 -8.72 -3.20
C LEU A 48 -1.33 -8.59 -4.73
N TRP A 49 -0.85 -9.62 -5.43
CA TRP A 49 -0.84 -9.67 -6.89
C TRP A 49 -2.21 -10.02 -7.47
N SER A 50 -2.85 -11.11 -7.02
CA SER A 50 -4.10 -11.60 -7.61
C SER A 50 -5.27 -10.62 -7.46
N GLU A 51 -5.31 -9.85 -6.38
CA GLU A 51 -6.33 -8.84 -6.13
C GLU A 51 -5.87 -7.41 -6.47
N ARG A 52 -4.66 -7.25 -7.02
CA ARG A 52 -4.07 -5.96 -7.45
C ARG A 52 -4.14 -4.89 -6.36
N TRP A 53 -3.74 -5.25 -5.14
CA TRP A 53 -3.99 -4.44 -3.94
C TRP A 53 -3.52 -2.99 -4.07
N LEU A 54 -2.30 -2.79 -4.59
CA LEU A 54 -1.72 -1.45 -4.72
C LEU A 54 -2.55 -0.55 -5.64
N GLU A 55 -3.17 -1.10 -6.69
CA GLU A 55 -4.03 -0.33 -7.60
C GLU A 55 -5.37 0.01 -6.96
N ARG A 56 -5.90 -0.95 -6.20
CA ARG A 56 -7.20 -0.85 -5.55
C ARG A 56 -7.16 -0.11 -4.22
N TYR A 57 -5.98 0.20 -3.69
CA TYR A 57 -5.87 1.03 -2.50
C TYR A 57 -6.40 2.45 -2.71
N ARG A 58 -6.65 2.92 -3.93
CA ARG A 58 -7.44 4.14 -4.16
C ARG A 58 -8.92 3.99 -3.76
N GLU A 59 -9.45 2.77 -3.81
CA GLU A 59 -10.86 2.48 -3.49
C GLU A 59 -11.02 2.40 -1.98
N MET A 60 -11.84 3.28 -1.42
CA MET A 60 -12.06 3.37 0.01
C MET A 60 -12.64 2.02 0.53
N ASP A 61 -13.73 1.55 -0.06
CA ASP A 61 -14.36 0.26 0.30
C ASP A 61 -13.43 -0.96 0.19
N PHE A 62 -12.45 -0.92 -0.71
CA PHE A 62 -11.49 -2.01 -0.85
C PHE A 62 -10.56 -2.09 0.35
N ILE A 63 -9.99 -0.96 0.79
CA ILE A 63 -9.11 -0.94 1.96
C ILE A 63 -9.87 -1.43 3.19
N GLN A 64 -11.10 -0.97 3.40
CA GLN A 64 -11.92 -1.45 4.51
C GLN A 64 -12.07 -2.97 4.51
N ARG A 65 -12.38 -3.57 3.35
CA ARG A 65 -12.49 -5.03 3.22
C ARG A 65 -11.18 -5.75 3.51
N VAL A 66 -10.05 -5.24 3.01
CA VAL A 66 -8.72 -5.82 3.27
C VAL A 66 -8.36 -5.75 4.76
N LEU A 67 -8.56 -4.60 5.40
CA LEU A 67 -8.29 -4.42 6.84
C LEU A 67 -9.18 -5.32 7.70
N ASN A 68 -10.47 -5.41 7.37
CA ASN A 68 -11.40 -6.32 8.03
C ASN A 68 -10.97 -7.79 7.87
N GLY A 69 -10.56 -8.18 6.65
CA GLY A 69 -10.02 -9.51 6.36
C GLY A 69 -8.77 -9.81 7.19
N MET A 70 -7.84 -8.87 7.31
CA MET A 70 -6.63 -9.04 8.15
C MET A 70 -6.96 -9.16 9.63
N ALA A 71 -7.84 -8.29 10.15
CA ALA A 71 -8.26 -8.28 11.55
C ALA A 71 -9.01 -9.57 11.92
N SER A 72 -9.86 -10.09 11.02
CA SER A 72 -10.58 -11.36 11.24
C SER A 72 -9.64 -12.57 11.39
N ARG A 73 -8.52 -12.58 10.64
CA ARG A 73 -7.51 -13.65 10.68
C ARG A 73 -6.54 -13.49 11.84
N ARG A 74 -6.43 -12.29 12.43
CA ARG A 74 -5.48 -11.97 13.50
C ARG A 74 -6.12 -11.02 14.53
N PRO A 75 -6.59 -11.55 15.68
CA PRO A 75 -7.21 -10.73 16.74
C PRO A 75 -6.32 -9.59 17.26
N ARG A 76 -4.99 -9.76 17.24
CA ARG A 76 -4.04 -8.68 17.59
C ARG A 76 -4.06 -7.48 16.64
N LEU A 77 -4.66 -7.61 15.46
CA LEU A 77 -4.83 -6.55 14.47
C LEU A 77 -6.24 -5.97 14.48
N GLU A 78 -7.04 -6.23 15.52
CA GLU A 78 -8.40 -5.70 15.64
C GLU A 78 -8.45 -4.16 15.58
N ALA A 79 -7.43 -3.48 16.13
CA ALA A 79 -7.29 -2.03 16.02
C ALA A 79 -7.20 -1.51 14.56
N LEU A 80 -6.80 -2.35 13.60
CA LEU A 80 -6.82 -1.99 12.16
C LEU A 80 -8.24 -1.82 11.61
N ARG A 81 -9.23 -2.47 12.23
CA ARG A 81 -10.65 -2.36 11.85
C ARG A 81 -11.15 -0.94 12.10
N ASP A 82 -10.77 -0.37 13.25
CA ASP A 82 -11.19 0.95 13.69
C ASP A 82 -10.34 2.07 13.07
N SER A 83 -9.09 1.77 12.71
CA SER A 83 -8.17 2.68 12.00
C SER A 83 -8.73 3.21 10.67
N TRP A 84 -9.75 2.54 10.13
CA TRP A 84 -10.42 2.94 8.92
C TRP A 84 -11.31 4.17 9.09
N GLN A 85 -12.11 4.21 10.16
CA GLN A 85 -12.98 5.35 10.45
C GLN A 85 -12.16 6.61 10.74
N ASP A 86 -10.98 6.44 11.34
CA ASP A 86 -10.04 7.53 11.57
C ASP A 86 -9.48 8.13 10.27
N LEU A 87 -9.26 7.31 9.24
CA LEU A 87 -8.81 7.77 7.93
C LEU A 87 -9.88 8.64 7.26
N ASP A 88 -11.13 8.20 7.26
CA ASP A 88 -12.25 8.94 6.67
C ASP A 88 -12.50 10.26 7.42
N THR A 89 -12.52 10.20 8.75
CA THR A 89 -12.76 11.36 9.62
C THR A 89 -11.68 12.45 9.47
N HIS A 90 -10.43 12.05 9.25
CA HIS A 90 -9.29 12.97 9.20
C HIS A 90 -8.63 13.05 7.82
N TYR A 91 -9.37 12.69 6.76
CA TYR A 91 -8.84 12.50 5.42
C TYR A 91 -7.97 13.67 4.94
N ASP A 92 -8.53 14.89 4.93
CA ASP A 92 -7.83 16.10 4.46
C ASP A 92 -6.54 16.40 5.25
N ARG A 93 -6.57 16.16 6.56
CA ARG A 93 -5.42 16.38 7.43
C ARG A 93 -4.31 15.36 7.13
N LEU A 94 -4.69 14.11 6.94
CA LEU A 94 -3.76 13.03 6.60
C LEU A 94 -3.19 13.22 5.19
N GLU A 95 -4.00 13.64 4.22
CA GLU A 95 -3.55 13.97 2.87
C GLU A 95 -2.54 15.11 2.89
N THR A 96 -2.82 16.18 3.65
CA THR A 96 -1.88 17.29 3.83
C THR A 96 -0.55 16.81 4.43
N GLN A 97 -0.61 15.91 5.43
CA GLN A 97 0.59 15.33 6.03
C GLN A 97 1.35 14.43 5.05
N PHE A 98 0.65 13.65 4.23
CA PHE A 98 1.25 12.84 3.16
C PHE A 98 2.10 13.72 2.24
N TRP A 99 1.51 14.79 1.71
CA TRP A 99 2.22 15.70 0.80
C TRP A 99 3.39 16.42 1.45
N ARG A 100 3.31 16.70 2.75
CA ARG A 100 4.43 17.28 3.48
C ARG A 100 5.59 16.31 3.64
N PHE A 101 5.32 15.02 3.89
CA PHE A 101 6.34 14.04 4.26
C PHE A 101 6.88 13.23 3.09
N TYR A 102 6.00 12.72 2.22
CA TYR A 102 6.33 11.73 1.21
C TYR A 102 7.44 12.18 0.24
N PRO A 103 7.44 13.41 -0.31
CA PRO A 103 8.51 13.88 -1.19
C PRO A 103 9.87 14.03 -0.48
N GLN A 104 9.87 14.25 0.84
CA GLN A 104 11.12 14.29 1.61
C GLN A 104 11.68 12.88 1.81
N MET A 105 10.81 11.91 2.09
CA MET A 105 11.17 10.50 2.23
C MET A 105 11.72 9.92 0.92
N MET A 106 11.07 10.20 -0.22
CA MET A 106 11.55 9.79 -1.54
C MET A 106 12.95 10.33 -1.85
N ARG A 107 13.20 11.63 -1.62
CA ARG A 107 14.53 12.22 -1.80
C ARG A 107 15.61 11.56 -0.93
N ARG A 108 15.28 11.16 0.29
CA ARG A 108 16.23 10.43 1.16
C ARG A 108 16.49 9.01 0.66
N ALA A 109 15.47 8.33 0.16
CA ALA A 109 15.59 7.01 -0.44
C ALA A 109 16.50 7.02 -1.67
N GLU A 110 16.31 7.98 -2.58
CA GLU A 110 17.16 8.20 -3.76
C GLU A 110 18.62 8.45 -3.37
N ASN A 111 18.84 9.21 -2.31
CA ASN A 111 20.17 9.51 -1.79
C ASN A 111 20.79 8.34 -0.99
N LYS A 112 20.13 7.18 -0.88
CA LYS A 112 20.55 6.02 -0.06
C LYS A 112 20.80 6.38 1.41
N GLN A 113 20.02 7.30 1.96
CA GLN A 113 20.11 7.78 3.34
C GLN A 113 19.06 7.15 4.26
N LEU A 114 18.52 5.98 3.87
CA LEU A 114 17.54 5.20 4.62
C LEU A 114 18.13 3.85 5.03
#